data_AF-A0A7V6ULI4-F1
#
_entry.id   AF-A0A7V6ULI4-F1
#
_cell.length_a   1.000
_cell.length_b   1.000
_cell.length_c   1.000
_cell.angle_alpha   90.00
_cell.angle_beta   90.00
_cell.angle_gamma   90.00
#
_symmetry.space_group_name_H-M   'P 1'
#
loop_
_entity.id
_entity.type
_entity.pdbx_description
1 polymer ?
#
loop_
_entity_poly.entity_id
_entity_poly.type
_entity_poly.pdbx_seq_one_letter_code
_entity_poly.pdbx_strand_id
1 'polypeptide(L)'
;MNKLATNIKFFREQEALTQKELADKLGVSRSVVAKWENETVSPDLETLITLSTYFQVSLDHLVGLPYFQNEMLLELNQIYKTNDEGNIKIFGVVDYLYKNTKLQECLLKFIELPLKDRRIIEKIFNVAVDEFCKRK
;
A
#
# COMPACT_ATOMS: atom_id res chain seq x y z
N MET A 1 -0.35 -22.84 0.68
CA MET A 1 -1.09 -21.75 1.35
C MET A 1 -1.54 -20.78 0.29
N ASN A 2 -2.84 -20.72 0.09
CA ASN A 2 -3.52 -19.72 -0.72
C ASN A 2 -3.48 -18.37 0.00
N LYS A 3 -2.87 -17.36 -0.62
CA LYS A 3 -2.71 -16.04 -0.01
C LYS A 3 -4.05 -15.36 0.28
N LEU A 4 -5.07 -15.57 -0.55
CA LEU A 4 -6.40 -14.99 -0.35
C LEU A 4 -7.02 -15.44 0.97
N ALA A 5 -6.97 -16.74 1.28
CA ALA A 5 -7.54 -17.28 2.52
C ALA A 5 -6.84 -16.71 3.76
N THR A 6 -5.50 -16.65 3.73
CA THR A 6 -4.69 -16.05 4.78
C THR A 6 -5.00 -14.56 4.94
N ASN A 7 -5.18 -13.83 3.84
CA ASN A 7 -5.47 -12.40 3.86
C ASN A 7 -6.88 -12.09 4.38
N ILE A 8 -7.90 -12.86 3.99
CA ILE A 8 -9.26 -12.73 4.54
C ILE A 8 -9.22 -12.89 6.06
N LYS A 9 -8.53 -13.93 6.55
CA LYS A 9 -8.36 -14.16 7.98
C LYS A 9 -7.62 -13.00 8.66
N PHE A 10 -6.52 -12.54 8.05
CA PHE A 10 -5.72 -11.44 8.55
C PHE A 10 -6.54 -10.15 8.70
N PHE A 11 -7.22 -9.70 7.65
CA PHE A 11 -8.03 -8.47 7.71
C PHE A 11 -9.21 -8.59 8.67
N ARG A 12 -9.85 -9.77 8.75
CA ARG A 12 -10.87 -10.04 9.77
C ARG A 12 -10.34 -9.84 11.19
N GLU A 13 -9.14 -10.38 11.46
CA GLU A 13 -8.52 -10.31 12.79
C GLU A 13 -8.02 -8.89 13.12
N GLN A 14 -7.59 -8.10 12.12
CA GLN A 14 -7.28 -6.67 12.30
C GLN A 14 -8.49 -5.85 12.74
N GLU A 15 -9.67 -6.16 12.20
CA GLU A 15 -10.95 -5.56 12.60
C GLU A 15 -11.50 -6.12 13.93
N ALA A 16 -10.76 -7.03 14.59
CA ALA A 16 -11.15 -7.73 15.80
C ALA A 16 -12.48 -8.52 15.70
N LEU A 17 -12.81 -9.00 14.50
CA LEU A 17 -14.07 -9.71 14.23
C LEU A 17 -13.90 -11.22 14.37
N THR A 18 -14.92 -11.89 14.88
CA THR A 18 -15.09 -13.34 14.73
C THR A 18 -15.56 -13.69 13.31
N GLN A 19 -15.39 -14.94 12.90
CA GLN A 19 -15.91 -15.43 11.60
C GLN A 19 -17.44 -15.22 11.47
N LYS A 20 -18.16 -15.24 12.60
CA LYS A 20 -19.60 -15.00 12.62
C LYS A 20 -19.91 -13.53 12.36
N GLU A 21 -19.20 -12.63 13.03
CA GLU A 21 -19.44 -11.19 12.86
C GLU A 21 -19.08 -10.73 11.44
N LEU A 22 -17.98 -11.21 10.86
CA LEU A 22 -17.69 -10.93 9.45
C LEU A 22 -18.80 -11.46 8.53
N ALA A 23 -19.29 -12.68 8.79
CA ALA A 23 -20.36 -13.26 7.98
C ALA A 23 -21.66 -12.43 8.07
N ASP A 24 -22.02 -12.00 9.27
CA ASP A 24 -23.19 -11.14 9.52
C ASP A 24 -23.06 -9.79 8.79
N LYS A 25 -21.84 -9.22 8.73
CA LYS A 25 -21.56 -7.98 7.99
C LYS A 25 -21.67 -8.13 6.47
N LEU A 26 -21.28 -9.29 5.95
CA LEU A 26 -21.28 -9.58 4.51
C LEU A 26 -22.58 -10.25 4.03
N GLY A 27 -23.54 -10.51 4.92
CA GLY A 27 -24.80 -11.17 4.58
C GLY A 27 -24.64 -12.65 4.19
N VAL A 28 -23.58 -13.32 4.64
CA VAL A 28 -23.31 -14.73 4.37
C VAL A 28 -23.36 -15.56 5.65
N SER A 29 -23.29 -16.89 5.54
CA SER A 29 -23.22 -17.75 6.74
C SER A 29 -21.80 -17.82 7.31
N ARG A 30 -21.67 -18.00 8.64
CA ARG A 30 -20.36 -18.26 9.28
C ARG A 30 -19.58 -19.40 8.62
N SER A 31 -20.28 -20.46 8.18
CA SER A 31 -19.66 -21.60 7.51
C SER A 31 -18.98 -21.20 6.20
N VAL A 32 -19.55 -20.25 5.47
CA VAL A 32 -18.98 -19.74 4.22
C VAL A 32 -17.65 -19.02 4.48
N VAL A 33 -17.60 -18.12 5.47
CA VAL A 33 -16.35 -17.45 5.89
C VAL A 33 -15.30 -18.46 6.34
N ALA A 34 -15.69 -19.44 7.16
CA ALA A 34 -14.77 -20.49 7.61
C ALA A 34 -14.22 -21.33 6.43
N LYS A 35 -15.04 -21.56 5.39
CA LYS A 35 -14.59 -22.28 4.20
C LYS A 35 -13.58 -21.49 3.38
N TRP A 36 -13.76 -20.17 3.27
CA TRP A 36 -12.80 -19.27 2.63
C TRP A 36 -11.46 -19.26 3.34
N GLU A 37 -11.46 -19.08 4.66
CA GLU A 37 -10.23 -19.01 5.47
C GLU A 37 -9.47 -20.34 5.54
N ASN A 38 -10.15 -21.47 5.32
CA ASN A 38 -9.55 -22.80 5.32
C ASN A 38 -9.22 -23.32 3.90
N GLU A 39 -9.27 -22.46 2.87
CA GLU A 39 -8.96 -22.80 1.48
C GLU A 39 -9.88 -23.87 0.85
N THR A 40 -10.99 -24.22 1.51
CA THR A 40 -11.89 -25.29 1.04
C THR A 40 -12.85 -24.84 -0.07
N VAL A 41 -13.17 -23.54 -0.10
CA VAL A 41 -13.99 -22.90 -1.13
C VAL A 41 -13.41 -21.52 -1.37
N SER A 42 -13.36 -21.07 -2.63
CA SER A 42 -12.97 -19.70 -2.96
C SER A 42 -14.22 -18.81 -3.04
N PRO A 43 -14.16 -17.54 -2.57
CA PRO A 43 -15.16 -16.54 -2.89
C PRO A 43 -15.24 -16.31 -4.41
N ASP A 44 -16.43 -15.94 -4.90
CA ASP A 44 -16.62 -15.48 -6.28
C ASP A 44 -16.21 -14.00 -6.44
N LEU A 45 -16.25 -13.49 -7.69
CA LEU A 45 -15.81 -12.12 -7.98
C LEU A 45 -16.62 -11.05 -7.23
N GLU A 46 -17.94 -11.21 -7.14
CA GLU A 46 -18.80 -10.25 -6.45
C GLU A 46 -18.51 -10.22 -4.94
N THR A 47 -18.28 -11.39 -4.36
CA THR A 47 -17.85 -11.52 -2.96
C THR A 47 -16.47 -10.93 -2.74
N LEU A 48 -15.53 -11.15 -3.66
CA LEU A 48 -14.19 -10.57 -3.59
C LEU A 48 -14.23 -9.04 -3.62
N ILE A 49 -15.06 -8.45 -4.48
CA ILE A 49 -15.29 -7.00 -4.52
C ILE A 49 -15.89 -6.52 -3.19
N THR A 50 -16.88 -7.24 -2.67
CA THR A 50 -17.51 -6.92 -1.38
C THR A 50 -16.51 -6.95 -0.23
N LEU A 51 -15.66 -7.98 -0.18
CA LEU A 51 -14.58 -8.12 0.80
C LEU A 51 -13.56 -6.98 0.68
N SER A 52 -13.12 -6.66 -0.54
CA SER A 52 -12.13 -5.60 -0.76
C SER A 52 -12.68 -4.23 -0.36
N THR A 53 -13.96 -3.96 -0.67
CA THR A 53 -14.65 -2.74 -0.24
C THR A 53 -14.84 -2.70 1.27
N TYR A 54 -15.24 -3.82 1.89
CA TYR A 54 -15.45 -3.90 3.34
C TYR A 54 -14.16 -3.63 4.13
N PHE A 55 -13.05 -4.27 3.72
CA PHE A 55 -11.74 -4.09 4.36
C PHE A 55 -10.99 -2.84 3.89
N GLN A 56 -11.54 -2.07 2.94
CA GLN A 56 -10.91 -0.89 2.35
C GLN A 56 -9.51 -1.15 1.79
N VAL A 57 -9.35 -2.27 1.08
CA VAL A 57 -8.11 -2.64 0.39
C VAL A 57 -8.38 -2.85 -1.10
N SER A 58 -7.35 -2.77 -1.95
CA SER A 58 -7.49 -3.15 -3.35
C SER A 58 -7.76 -4.65 -3.48
N LEU A 59 -8.45 -5.05 -4.55
CA LEU A 59 -8.69 -6.46 -4.85
C LEU A 59 -7.37 -7.23 -4.98
N ASP A 60 -6.37 -6.62 -5.63
CA ASP A 60 -5.02 -7.18 -5.77
C ASP A 60 -4.37 -7.49 -4.42
N HIS A 61 -4.49 -6.56 -3.45
CA HIS A 61 -3.98 -6.77 -2.11
C HIS A 61 -4.74 -7.90 -1.40
N LEU A 62 -6.07 -7.94 -1.52
CA LEU A 62 -6.90 -8.99 -0.94
C LEU A 62 -6.51 -10.38 -1.46
N VAL A 63 -6.35 -10.55 -2.78
CA VAL A 63 -5.99 -11.84 -3.39
C VAL A 63 -4.50 -12.18 -3.27
N GLY A 64 -3.70 -11.30 -2.68
CA GLY A 64 -2.27 -11.51 -2.43
C GLY A 64 -1.41 -11.42 -3.70
N LEU A 65 -1.95 -10.77 -4.74
CA LEU A 65 -1.14 -10.34 -5.88
C LEU A 65 -0.14 -9.29 -5.40
N PRO A 66 1.07 -9.25 -5.97
CA PRO A 66 2.01 -8.19 -5.68
C PRO A 66 1.32 -6.86 -6.00
N TYR A 67 1.22 -5.99 -5.00
CA TYR A 67 0.77 -4.60 -5.18
C TYR A 67 1.73 -3.97 -6.18
N PHE A 68 1.34 -3.92 -7.45
CA PHE A 68 2.18 -3.29 -8.45
C PHE A 68 2.13 -1.81 -8.16
N GLN A 69 3.31 -1.22 -8.01
CA GLN A 69 3.60 0.20 -7.75
C GLN A 69 2.83 1.20 -8.66
N ASN A 70 2.12 0.71 -9.68
CA ASN A 70 1.41 1.46 -10.68
C ASN A 70 0.21 2.27 -10.15
N GLU A 71 -0.60 1.82 -9.19
CA GLU A 71 -1.80 2.60 -8.81
C GLU A 71 -1.49 3.90 -8.06
N MET A 72 -0.64 3.85 -7.03
CA MET A 72 -0.17 5.07 -6.33
C MET A 72 0.59 6.00 -7.28
N LEU A 73 1.36 5.46 -8.22
CA LEU A 73 2.09 6.27 -9.20
C LEU A 73 1.19 6.85 -10.28
N LEU A 74 0.13 6.15 -10.68
CA LEU A 74 -0.91 6.68 -11.58
C LEU A 74 -1.63 7.86 -10.95
N GLU A 75 -1.97 7.79 -9.66
CA GLU A 75 -2.55 8.91 -8.90
C GLU A 75 -1.57 10.10 -8.82
N LEU A 76 -0.30 9.86 -8.49
CA LEU A 76 0.72 10.92 -8.43
C LEU A 76 0.99 11.56 -9.80
N ASN A 77 1.04 10.77 -10.88
CA ASN A 77 1.25 11.28 -12.25
C ASN A 77 0.08 12.16 -12.71
N GLN A 78 -1.16 11.82 -12.32
CA GLN A 78 -2.33 12.66 -12.58
C GLN A 78 -2.27 14.01 -11.84
N ILE A 79 -1.77 14.02 -10.61
CA ILE A 79 -1.65 15.23 -9.78
C ILE A 79 -0.50 16.14 -10.25
N TYR A 80 0.65 15.56 -10.61
CA TYR A 80 1.87 16.32 -10.93
C TYR A 80 2.15 16.51 -12.43
N LYS A 81 1.30 15.98 -13.33
CA LYS A 81 1.38 16.13 -14.80
C LYS A 81 2.81 15.99 -15.36
N THR A 82 3.48 14.89 -15.03
CA THR A 82 4.84 14.63 -15.50
C THR A 82 4.85 13.87 -16.83
N ASN A 83 5.67 14.30 -17.78
CA ASN A 83 5.88 13.63 -19.07
C ASN A 83 6.52 12.24 -18.83
N ASP A 84 6.34 11.30 -19.76
CA ASP A 84 6.66 9.86 -19.59
C ASP A 84 8.08 9.55 -19.08
N GLU A 85 9.11 10.36 -19.40
CA GLU A 85 10.46 10.18 -18.87
C GLU A 85 10.62 10.51 -17.38
N GLY A 86 9.80 11.44 -16.86
CA GLY A 86 9.73 11.78 -15.44
C GLY A 86 9.20 10.63 -14.60
N ASN A 87 8.27 9.85 -15.16
CA ASN A 87 7.61 8.72 -14.49
C ASN A 87 8.62 7.62 -14.13
N ILE A 88 9.57 7.31 -15.02
CA ILE A 88 10.60 6.29 -14.78
C ILE A 88 11.54 6.71 -13.64
N LYS A 89 11.91 7.99 -13.57
CA LYS A 89 12.80 8.51 -12.50
C LYS A 89 12.09 8.59 -11.16
N ILE A 90 10.83 9.02 -11.15
CA ILE A 90 10.00 9.06 -9.94
C ILE A 90 9.78 7.63 -9.42
N PHE A 91 9.50 6.67 -10.29
CA PHE A 91 9.36 5.26 -9.92
C PHE A 91 10.61 4.74 -9.20
N GLY A 92 11.79 5.03 -9.75
CA GLY A 92 13.06 4.61 -9.12
C GLY A 92 13.26 5.20 -7.72
N VAL A 93 12.89 6.47 -7.51
CA VAL A 93 12.95 7.11 -6.20
C VAL A 93 11.94 6.47 -5.25
N VAL A 94 10.68 6.32 -5.67
CA VAL A 94 9.60 5.75 -4.85
C VAL A 94 9.88 4.30 -4.46
N ASP A 95 10.35 3.48 -5.40
CA ASP A 95 10.75 2.09 -5.14
C ASP A 95 11.92 2.03 -4.14
N TYR A 96 12.90 2.92 -4.28
CA TYR A 96 14.00 3.03 -3.33
C TYR A 96 13.52 3.46 -1.94
N LEU A 97 12.60 4.42 -1.85
CA LEU A 97 11.99 4.82 -0.58
C LEU A 97 11.25 3.65 0.06
N TYR A 98 10.47 2.89 -0.72
CA TYR A 98 9.74 1.74 -0.21
C TYR A 98 10.65 0.66 0.38
N LYS A 99 11.80 0.41 -0.27
CA LYS A 99 12.79 -0.60 0.14
C LYS A 99 13.65 -0.18 1.34
N ASN A 100 13.67 1.09 1.71
CA ASN A 100 14.55 1.62 2.77
C ASN A 100 13.76 2.20 3.95
N THR A 101 13.34 1.34 4.89
CA THR A 101 12.52 1.72 6.06
C THR A 101 13.12 2.86 6.90
N LYS A 102 14.45 2.87 7.11
CA LYS A 102 15.12 3.97 7.82
C LYS A 102 14.96 5.32 7.12
N LEU A 103 14.98 5.33 5.78
CA LEU A 103 14.80 6.55 5.01
C LEU A 103 13.35 7.04 5.11
N GLN A 104 12.37 6.12 5.11
CA GLN A 104 10.96 6.47 5.34
C GLN A 104 10.77 7.15 6.70
N GLU A 105 11.32 6.56 7.77
CA GLU A 105 11.23 7.12 9.12
C GLU A 105 11.84 8.52 9.21
N CYS A 106 12.99 8.74 8.56
CA CYS A 106 13.62 10.06 8.50
C CYS A 106 12.76 11.07 7.73
N LEU A 107 12.15 10.67 6.61
CA LEU A 107 11.29 11.54 5.82
C LEU A 107 9.99 11.89 6.54
N LEU A 108 9.40 10.95 7.29
CA LEU A 108 8.23 11.21 8.12
C LEU A 108 8.55 12.26 9.20
N LYS A 109 9.66 12.09 9.92
CA LYS A 109 10.15 13.08 10.91
C LYS A 109 10.42 14.44 10.27
N PHE A 110 10.94 14.47 9.04
CA PHE A 110 11.16 15.71 8.30
C PHE A 110 9.84 16.42 7.97
N ILE A 111 8.80 15.67 7.55
CA ILE A 111 7.48 16.22 7.24
C ILE A 111 6.81 16.79 8.50
N GLU A 112 7.14 16.31 9.69
CA GLU A 112 6.62 16.84 10.96
C GLU A 112 7.28 18.16 11.39
N LEU A 113 8.44 18.53 10.81
CA LEU A 113 9.16 19.74 11.20
C LEU A 113 8.40 21.03 10.83
N PRO A 114 8.67 22.17 11.50
CA PRO A 114 8.16 23.46 11.06
C PRO A 114 8.63 23.82 9.64
N LEU A 115 7.78 24.54 8.88
CA LEU A 115 8.07 24.93 7.49
C LEU A 115 9.41 25.65 7.31
N LYS A 116 9.80 26.47 8.30
CA LYS A 116 11.09 27.18 8.27
C LYS A 116 12.28 26.21 8.24
N ASP A 117 12.18 25.12 9.01
CA ASP A 117 13.25 24.15 9.19
C ASP A 117 13.29 23.20 7.98
N ARG A 118 12.11 22.85 7.43
CA ARG A 118 12.04 22.08 6.18
C ARG A 118 12.74 22.77 5.02
N ARG A 119 12.54 24.08 4.84
CA ARG A 119 13.20 24.87 3.79
C ARG A 119 14.71 24.92 3.93
N ILE A 120 15.22 24.92 5.16
CA ILE A 120 16.67 24.90 5.42
C ILE A 120 17.24 23.55 5.00
N ILE A 121 16.59 22.47 5.44
CA ILE A 121 17.01 21.10 5.10
C ILE A 121 16.93 20.86 3.59
N GLU A 122 15.89 21.35 2.91
CA GLU A 122 15.76 21.25 1.45
C GLU A 122 16.96 21.90 0.73
N LYS A 123 17.38 23.09 1.18
CA LYS A 123 18.58 23.75 0.64
C LYS A 123 19.84 22.92 0.89
N ILE A 124 20.02 22.41 2.11
CA ILE A 124 21.17 21.57 2.46
C ILE A 124 21.18 20.30 1.60
N PHE A 125 20.02 19.68 1.41
CA PHE A 125 19.87 18.46 0.62
C PHE A 125 20.28 18.69 -0.84
N ASN A 126 19.81 19.78 -1.46
CA ASN A 126 20.20 20.13 -2.82
C ASN A 126 21.71 20.34 -2.97
N VAL A 127 22.34 21.01 -2.01
CA VAL A 127 23.81 21.21 -2.01
C VAL A 127 24.54 19.88 -1.84
N ALA A 128 24.09 19.02 -0.91
CA ALA A 128 24.70 17.73 -0.67
C ALA A 128 24.60 16.81 -1.89
N VAL A 129 23.43 16.75 -2.53
CA VAL A 129 23.21 15.95 -3.75
C VAL A 129 24.10 16.43 -4.89
N ASP A 130 24.19 17.75 -5.11
CA ASP A 130 25.04 18.32 -6.15
C ASP A 130 26.54 17.98 -5.93
N GLU A 131 27.00 18.04 -4.68
CA GLU A 131 28.35 17.61 -4.29
C GLU A 131 28.59 16.11 -4.55
N PHE A 132 27.61 15.24 -4.30
CA PHE A 132 27.73 13.82 -4.61
C PHE A 132 27.78 13.55 -6.12
N CYS A 133 27.02 14.31 -6.91
CA CYS A 133 27.03 14.20 -8.37
C CYS A 133 28.35 14.64 -8.99
N LYS A 134 29.01 15.67 -8.44
CA LYS A 134 30.31 16.16 -8.90
C LYS A 134 31.49 15.22 -8.62
N ARG A 135 31.32 14.26 -7.70
CA ARG A 135 32.36 13.30 -7.29
C ARG A 135 32.31 11.98 -8.07
N LYS A 136 31.33 11.79 -8.96
CA LYS A 136 31.27 10.68 -9.90
C LYS A 136 31.86 11.10 -11.25
#